data_AF-A0A1A6G1R8-F1
#
_entry.id   AF-A0A1A6G1R8-F1
#
_cell.length_a   1.000
_cell.length_b   1.000
_cell.length_c   1.000
_cell.angle_alpha   90.00
_cell.angle_beta   90.00
_cell.angle_gamma   90.00
#
_symmetry.space_group_name_H-M   'P 1'
#
loop_
_entity.id
_entity.type
_entity.pdbx_description
1 polymer ?
#
loop_
_entity_poly.entity_id
_entity_poly.type
_entity_poly.pdbx_seq_one_letter_code
_entity_poly.pdbx_strand_id
1 'polypeptide(L)'
;MPSARVRDSWKDDALFGYQFLNGANPMLLRRSKSLPARLAGSLFEADFSLLDGVKPNIIIFKQQYVTAPLVMLKLEPDGSLLPMLIQLQPPRHGGPPPLLFLPSDPPMAWLLAKIWVRSSDFQLHQLQSHLLRGHLMAEVISVATMRSLPSLHPIYKVALGQHQEEYFSGPEPRAVLKQFQEELAVMDKEVEVRNAGLDLPYEYLRPSMVENSVTI
;
A
#
# COMPACT_ATOMS: atom_id res chain seq x y z
N MET A 1 14.94 5.94 9.16
CA MET A 1 15.91 4.83 9.27
C MET A 1 15.18 3.55 8.92
N PRO A 2 15.72 2.64 8.09
CA PRO A 2 15.17 1.28 8.04
C PRO A 2 15.13 0.75 9.48
N SER A 3 14.09 -0.01 9.85
CA SER A 3 14.10 -0.67 11.15
C SER A 3 15.39 -1.51 11.27
N ALA A 4 16.03 -1.52 12.44
CA ALA A 4 17.25 -2.31 12.67
C ALA A 4 17.09 -3.75 12.13
N ARG A 5 15.90 -4.33 12.32
CA ARG A 5 15.51 -5.64 11.79
C ARG A 5 15.69 -5.80 10.27
N VAL A 6 15.30 -4.83 9.44
CA VAL A 6 15.45 -4.95 7.98
C VAL A 6 16.92 -4.90 7.60
N ARG A 7 17.69 -3.96 8.17
CA ARG A 7 19.12 -3.84 7.89
C ARG A 7 19.87 -5.14 8.21
N ASP A 8 19.51 -5.78 9.31
CA ASP A 8 20.26 -6.91 9.83
C ASP A 8 19.87 -8.25 9.15
N SER A 9 18.64 -8.36 8.61
CA SER A 9 18.09 -9.63 8.07
C SER A 9 17.53 -9.56 6.63
N TRP A 10 17.75 -8.49 5.85
CA TRP A 10 17.17 -8.37 4.50
C TRP A 10 17.54 -9.49 3.51
N LYS A 11 18.62 -10.22 3.79
CA LYS A 11 19.06 -11.38 2.98
C LYS A 11 18.29 -12.66 3.31
N ASP A 12 17.54 -12.70 4.40
CA ASP A 12 16.85 -13.91 4.86
C ASP A 12 15.60 -14.17 4.01
N ASP A 13 15.40 -15.42 3.60
CA ASP A 13 14.27 -15.84 2.77
C ASP A 13 12.92 -15.67 3.49
N ALA A 14 12.90 -15.88 4.81
CA ALA A 14 11.72 -15.63 5.63
C ALA A 14 11.32 -14.14 5.63
N LEU A 15 12.29 -13.22 5.72
CA LEU A 15 11.99 -11.79 5.66
C LEU A 15 11.63 -11.33 4.24
N PHE A 16 12.22 -11.95 3.21
CA PHE A 16 11.85 -11.72 1.82
C PHE A 16 10.38 -12.10 1.57
N GLY A 17 9.95 -13.30 1.97
CA GLY A 17 8.57 -13.75 1.81
C GLY A 17 7.58 -13.01 2.70
N TYR A 18 7.95 -12.70 3.94
CA TYR A 18 7.13 -11.91 4.88
C TYR A 18 6.69 -10.55 4.30
N GLN A 19 7.55 -9.89 3.51
CA GLN A 19 7.23 -8.60 2.91
C GLN A 19 6.05 -8.64 1.92
N PHE A 20 5.74 -9.80 1.34
CA PHE A 20 4.57 -9.94 0.47
C PHE A 20 3.25 -9.99 1.24
N LEU A 21 3.27 -10.36 2.51
CA LEU A 21 2.09 -10.39 3.38
C LEU A 21 1.95 -9.10 4.19
N ASN A 22 3.06 -8.64 4.76
CA ASN A 22 3.06 -7.62 5.82
C ASN A 22 4.08 -6.50 5.55
N GLY A 23 4.62 -6.43 4.33
CA GLY A 23 5.49 -5.33 3.90
C GLY A 23 4.70 -4.13 3.40
N ALA A 24 5.38 -3.23 2.70
CA ALA A 24 4.78 -2.02 2.15
C ALA A 24 3.78 -2.29 1.01
N ASN A 25 3.89 -3.44 0.32
CA ASN A 25 3.03 -3.79 -0.80
C ASN A 25 2.38 -5.17 -0.66
N PRO A 26 1.34 -5.30 0.19
CA PRO A 26 0.61 -6.55 0.37
C PRO A 26 -0.41 -6.82 -0.77
N MET A 27 -0.43 -6.01 -1.82
CA MET A 27 -1.47 -6.03 -2.85
C MET A 27 -1.23 -7.03 -3.99
N LEU A 28 -0.01 -7.59 -4.09
CA LEU A 28 0.40 -8.40 -5.24
C LEU A 28 0.25 -9.91 -5.01
N LEU A 29 0.41 -10.37 -3.77
CA LEU A 29 0.42 -11.79 -3.45
C LEU A 29 -0.98 -12.40 -3.65
N ARG A 30 -1.04 -13.53 -4.34
CA ARG A 30 -2.28 -14.31 -4.50
C ARG A 30 -2.02 -15.80 -4.32
N ARG A 31 -3.05 -16.53 -3.88
CA ARG A 31 -3.01 -17.99 -3.83
C ARG A 31 -3.03 -18.55 -5.25
N SER A 32 -2.13 -19.48 -5.55
CA SER A 32 -2.07 -20.12 -6.86
C SER A 32 -3.22 -21.11 -7.05
N LYS A 33 -3.80 -21.14 -8.26
CA LYS A 33 -5.01 -21.93 -8.59
C LYS A 33 -4.76 -23.16 -9.45
N SER A 34 -3.59 -23.29 -10.10
CA SER A 34 -3.39 -24.20 -11.24
C SER A 34 -2.22 -25.18 -11.10
N LEU A 35 -1.88 -25.60 -9.89
CA LEU A 35 -0.71 -26.46 -9.60
C LEU A 35 -1.12 -27.79 -8.92
N PRO A 36 -0.23 -28.81 -8.86
CA PRO A 36 -0.58 -30.18 -8.46
C PRO A 36 -1.31 -30.24 -7.12
N ALA A 37 -2.33 -31.11 -7.02
CA ALA A 37 -3.22 -31.21 -5.85
C ALA A 37 -2.49 -31.31 -4.49
N ARG A 38 -1.30 -31.91 -4.46
CA ARG A 38 -0.45 -32.03 -3.25
C ARG A 38 0.07 -30.69 -2.69
N LEU A 39 0.08 -29.63 -3.50
CA LEU A 39 0.50 -28.27 -3.12
C LEU A 39 -0.68 -27.30 -3.05
N ALA A 40 -1.90 -27.79 -3.28
CA ALA A 40 -3.10 -26.97 -3.26
C ALA A 40 -3.38 -26.49 -1.83
N GLY A 41 -3.39 -25.17 -1.61
CA GLY A 41 -3.65 -24.59 -0.28
C GLY A 41 -2.51 -23.79 0.32
N SER A 42 -1.27 -24.19 0.08
CA SER A 42 -0.09 -23.55 0.64
C SER A 42 0.75 -22.80 -0.38
N LEU A 43 0.41 -22.87 -1.66
CA LEU A 43 1.17 -22.23 -2.73
C LEU A 43 0.61 -20.86 -3.12
N PHE A 44 1.50 -19.89 -3.17
CA PHE A 44 1.24 -18.51 -3.50
C PHE A 44 2.15 -18.04 -4.63
N GLU A 45 1.72 -16.99 -5.32
CA GLU A 45 2.44 -16.38 -6.43
C GLU A 45 2.37 -14.86 -6.34
N ALA A 46 3.47 -14.20 -6.70
CA ALA A 46 3.56 -12.77 -6.92
C ALA A 46 4.07 -12.53 -8.35
N ASP A 47 3.21 -11.94 -9.18
CA ASP A 47 3.39 -11.82 -10.62
C ASP A 47 3.53 -10.35 -11.01
N PHE A 48 4.70 -9.99 -11.53
CA PHE A 48 5.06 -8.62 -11.89
C PHE A 48 4.97 -8.37 -13.41
N SER A 49 4.17 -9.16 -14.13
CA SER A 49 3.95 -9.04 -15.59
C SER A 49 3.50 -7.64 -16.04
N LEU A 50 2.93 -6.82 -15.15
CA LEU A 50 2.60 -5.42 -15.45
C LEU A 50 3.84 -4.58 -15.82
N LEU A 51 5.05 -5.01 -15.44
CA LEU A 51 6.30 -4.37 -15.82
C LEU A 51 6.86 -4.84 -17.17
N ASP A 52 6.27 -5.86 -17.80
CA ASP A 52 6.74 -6.34 -19.10
C ASP A 52 6.50 -5.28 -20.18
N GLY A 53 7.51 -5.06 -21.02
CA GLY A 53 7.48 -4.01 -22.05
C GLY A 53 7.62 -2.56 -21.53
N VAL A 54 7.69 -2.33 -20.21
CA VAL A 54 7.94 -0.98 -19.69
C VAL A 54 9.33 -0.50 -20.09
N LYS A 55 9.40 0.67 -20.72
CA LYS A 55 10.68 1.29 -21.13
C LYS A 55 11.47 1.73 -19.90
N PRO A 56 12.67 1.19 -19.65
CA PRO A 56 13.48 1.61 -18.51
C PRO A 56 14.05 3.02 -18.70
N ASN A 57 14.37 3.68 -17.58
CA ASN A 57 14.89 5.04 -17.56
C ASN A 57 16.36 5.12 -18.03
N ILE A 58 16.82 6.32 -18.37
CA ILE A 58 18.23 6.66 -18.61
C ILE A 58 18.58 7.82 -17.66
N ILE A 59 19.47 7.57 -16.70
CA ILE A 59 19.87 8.55 -15.68
C ILE A 59 21.31 8.96 -15.96
N ILE A 60 21.54 10.24 -16.25
CA ILE A 60 22.88 10.79 -16.57
C ILE A 60 23.53 9.95 -17.67
N PHE A 61 22.81 9.77 -18.78
CA PHE A 61 23.23 8.96 -19.95
C PHE A 61 23.50 7.47 -19.65
N LYS A 62 23.15 6.96 -18.47
CA LYS A 62 23.32 5.54 -18.10
C LYS A 62 21.99 4.81 -18.10
N GLN A 63 21.93 3.73 -18.86
CA GLN A 63 20.78 2.83 -18.94
C GLN A 63 20.46 2.23 -17.56
N GLN A 64 19.22 2.36 -17.14
CA GLN A 64 18.63 1.62 -16.00
C GLN A 64 17.89 0.39 -16.54
N TYR A 65 17.53 -0.56 -15.68
CA TYR A 65 16.91 -1.80 -16.12
C TYR A 65 15.74 -2.16 -15.20
N VAL A 66 14.76 -2.85 -15.78
CA VAL A 66 13.56 -3.33 -15.10
C VAL A 66 13.34 -4.78 -15.52
N THR A 67 12.85 -5.59 -14.57
CA THR A 67 12.44 -6.98 -14.78
C THR A 67 10.95 -7.13 -14.50
N ALA A 68 10.32 -8.12 -15.11
CA ALA A 68 8.94 -8.51 -14.85
C ALA A 68 8.92 -9.92 -14.22
N PRO A 69 9.33 -10.04 -12.94
CA PRO A 69 9.51 -11.35 -12.33
C PRO A 69 8.21 -12.08 -12.03
N LEU A 70 8.31 -13.40 -11.88
CA LEU A 70 7.33 -14.25 -11.21
C LEU A 70 8.01 -14.91 -10.01
N VAL A 71 7.38 -14.83 -8.84
CA VAL A 71 7.85 -15.48 -7.62
C VAL A 71 6.82 -16.49 -7.16
N MET A 72 7.26 -17.72 -6.92
CA MET A 72 6.45 -18.76 -6.28
C MET A 72 6.86 -18.90 -4.83
N LEU A 73 5.89 -18.92 -3.91
CA LEU A 73 6.13 -18.99 -2.47
C LEU A 73 5.26 -20.06 -1.83
N LYS A 74 5.80 -20.76 -0.82
CA LYS A 74 5.06 -21.74 -0.03
C LYS A 74 4.85 -21.24 1.39
N LEU A 75 3.62 -21.35 1.86
CA LEU A 75 3.26 -21.16 3.26
C LEU A 75 3.53 -22.46 4.03
N GLU A 76 4.47 -22.40 4.96
CA GLU A 76 4.79 -23.52 5.85
C GLU A 76 3.84 -23.58 7.05
N PRO A 77 3.73 -24.75 7.72
CA PRO A 77 2.82 -24.91 8.88
C PRO A 77 3.11 -23.97 10.06
N ASP A 78 4.35 -23.47 10.19
CA ASP A 78 4.76 -22.50 11.21
C ASP A 78 4.32 -21.06 10.89
N GLY A 79 3.65 -20.86 9.75
CA GLY A 79 3.19 -19.56 9.26
C GLY A 79 4.22 -18.78 8.45
N SER A 80 5.42 -19.32 8.24
CA SER A 80 6.42 -18.67 7.39
C SER A 80 6.07 -18.83 5.91
N LEU A 81 6.18 -17.73 5.15
CA LEU A 81 6.02 -17.73 3.71
C LEU A 81 7.42 -17.71 3.08
N LEU A 82 7.81 -18.80 2.41
CA LEU A 82 9.16 -18.98 1.88
C LEU A 82 9.18 -18.97 0.35
N PRO A 83 10.12 -18.24 -0.28
CA PRO A 83 10.31 -18.28 -1.72
C PRO A 83 10.82 -19.65 -2.18
N MET A 84 10.15 -20.22 -3.17
CA MET A 84 10.55 -21.49 -3.79
C MET A 84 11.33 -21.28 -5.09
N LEU A 85 10.94 -20.27 -5.87
CA LEU A 85 11.48 -20.03 -7.21
C LEU A 85 11.24 -18.57 -7.63
N ILE A 86 12.21 -18.02 -8.37
CA ILE A 86 12.12 -16.72 -9.03
C ILE A 86 12.43 -16.89 -10.52
N GLN A 87 11.52 -16.42 -11.38
CA GLN A 87 11.76 -16.21 -12.79
C GLN A 87 11.86 -14.70 -13.02
N LEU A 88 12.93 -14.18 -13.65
CA LEU A 88 13.12 -12.72 -13.78
C LEU A 88 12.43 -12.09 -15.00
N GLN A 89 12.13 -12.88 -16.03
CA GLN A 89 11.54 -12.40 -17.27
C GLN A 89 10.46 -13.39 -17.74
N PRO A 90 9.36 -12.92 -18.33
CA PRO A 90 8.34 -13.80 -18.90
C PRO A 90 8.91 -14.62 -20.08
N PRO A 91 8.32 -15.80 -20.37
CA PRO A 91 8.70 -16.59 -21.54
C PRO A 91 8.50 -15.79 -22.84
N ARG A 92 9.43 -15.91 -23.78
CA ARG A 92 9.31 -15.28 -25.11
C ARG A 92 9.00 -16.34 -26.17
N HIS A 93 8.05 -16.05 -27.06
CA HIS A 93 7.75 -16.94 -28.19
C HIS A 93 8.99 -17.15 -29.06
N GLY A 94 9.34 -18.42 -29.32
CA GLY A 94 10.50 -18.80 -30.12
C GLY A 94 11.86 -18.59 -29.42
N GLY A 95 11.87 -18.16 -28.16
CA GLY A 95 13.09 -18.02 -27.35
C GLY A 95 13.38 -19.27 -26.51
N PRO A 96 14.59 -19.35 -25.91
CA PRO A 96 14.87 -20.37 -24.90
C PRO A 96 13.94 -20.20 -23.68
N PRO A 97 13.71 -21.27 -22.91
CA PRO A 97 12.95 -21.17 -21.66
C PRO A 97 13.63 -20.17 -20.71
N PRO A 98 12.87 -19.36 -19.96
CA PRO A 98 13.45 -18.40 -19.03
C PRO A 98 14.20 -19.13 -17.91
N LEU A 99 15.30 -18.53 -17.46
CA LEU A 99 16.05 -19.07 -16.33
C LEU A 99 15.21 -18.99 -15.04
N LEU A 100 15.25 -20.08 -14.29
CA LEU A 100 14.57 -20.24 -13.02
C LEU A 100 15.62 -20.26 -11.92
N PHE A 101 15.56 -19.28 -11.02
CA PHE A 101 16.43 -19.18 -9.87
C PHE A 101 15.81 -19.88 -8.68
N LEU A 102 16.60 -20.67 -7.98
CA LEU A 102 16.20 -21.47 -6.82
C LEU A 102 16.99 -21.05 -5.57
N PRO A 103 16.45 -21.24 -4.36
CA PRO A 103 17.21 -21.03 -3.12
C PRO A 103 18.50 -21.87 -3.01
N SER A 104 18.59 -22.97 -3.76
CA SER A 104 19.75 -23.86 -3.83
C SER A 104 20.85 -23.39 -4.79
N ASP A 105 20.60 -22.35 -5.58
CA ASP A 105 21.60 -21.78 -6.49
C ASP A 105 22.75 -21.13 -5.72
N PRO A 106 23.90 -20.83 -6.39
CA PRO A 106 25.00 -20.12 -5.74
C PRO A 106 24.50 -18.87 -4.99
N PRO A 107 24.98 -18.59 -3.76
CA PRO A 107 24.37 -17.59 -2.88
C PRO A 107 24.19 -16.20 -3.51
N MET A 108 25.12 -15.80 -4.38
CA MET A 108 25.06 -14.51 -5.06
C MET A 108 24.02 -14.48 -6.20
N ALA A 109 23.79 -15.61 -6.87
CA ALA A 109 22.76 -15.72 -7.91
C ALA A 109 21.36 -15.62 -7.28
N TRP A 110 21.12 -16.35 -6.19
CA TRP A 110 19.85 -16.26 -5.47
C TRP A 110 19.61 -14.88 -4.87
N LEU A 111 20.64 -14.28 -4.26
CA LEU A 111 20.55 -12.93 -3.71
C LEU A 111 20.24 -11.89 -4.80
N LEU A 112 20.89 -11.99 -5.97
CA LEU A 112 20.63 -11.10 -7.09
C LEU A 112 19.19 -11.23 -7.62
N ALA A 113 18.67 -12.45 -7.73
CA ALA A 113 17.29 -12.68 -8.13
C ALA A 113 16.30 -12.01 -7.16
N LYS A 114 16.52 -12.13 -5.85
CA LYS A 114 15.70 -11.45 -4.83
C LYS A 114 15.81 -9.93 -4.92
N ILE A 115 16.99 -9.37 -5.17
CA ILE A 115 17.18 -7.91 -5.34
C ILE A 115 16.36 -7.40 -6.53
N TRP A 116 16.36 -8.11 -7.66
CA TRP A 116 15.53 -7.75 -8.82
C TRP A 116 14.05 -7.75 -8.48
N VAL A 117 13.57 -8.76 -7.74
CA VAL A 117 12.18 -8.78 -7.25
C VAL A 117 11.87 -7.58 -6.37
N ARG A 118 12.72 -7.24 -5.39
CA ARG A 118 12.50 -6.07 -4.53
C ARG A 118 12.52 -4.75 -5.31
N SER A 119 13.35 -4.66 -6.35
CA SER A 119 13.38 -3.51 -7.26
C SER A 119 12.07 -3.39 -8.05
N SER A 120 11.59 -4.48 -8.64
CA SER A 120 10.29 -4.52 -9.34
C SER A 120 9.11 -4.20 -8.41
N ASP A 121 9.13 -4.71 -7.17
CA ASP A 121 8.13 -4.39 -6.15
C ASP A 121 8.14 -2.93 -5.76
N PHE A 122 9.30 -2.29 -5.67
CA PHE A 122 9.35 -0.86 -5.44
C PHE A 122 8.65 -0.06 -6.55
N GLN A 123 8.82 -0.45 -7.83
CA GLN A 123 8.15 0.24 -8.94
C GLN A 123 6.63 0.08 -8.87
N LEU A 124 6.13 -1.15 -8.71
CA LEU A 124 4.68 -1.39 -8.62
C LEU A 124 4.07 -0.81 -7.36
N HIS A 125 4.77 -0.89 -6.22
CA HIS A 125 4.33 -0.26 -4.98
C HIS A 125 4.12 1.24 -5.18
N GLN A 126 5.15 1.97 -5.64
CA GLN A 126 5.06 3.42 -5.71
C GLN A 126 4.07 3.89 -6.76
N LEU A 127 4.03 3.26 -7.94
CA LEU A 127 3.18 3.71 -9.04
C LEU A 127 1.75 3.18 -8.93
N GLN A 128 1.57 1.90 -8.65
CA GLN A 128 0.26 1.28 -8.67
C GLN A 128 -0.42 1.30 -7.29
N SER A 129 0.21 0.70 -6.28
CA SER A 129 -0.42 0.55 -4.96
C SER A 129 -0.56 1.88 -4.23
N HIS A 130 0.44 2.75 -4.34
CA HIS A 130 0.50 4.02 -3.64
C HIS A 130 -0.08 5.17 -4.48
N LEU A 131 0.57 5.54 -5.59
CA LEU A 131 0.16 6.69 -6.39
C LEU A 131 -1.21 6.49 -7.06
N LEU A 132 -1.37 5.43 -7.85
CA LEU A 132 -2.62 5.22 -8.60
C LEU A 132 -3.79 4.85 -7.69
N ARG A 133 -3.66 3.79 -6.89
CA ARG A 133 -4.76 3.27 -6.07
C ARG A 133 -5.04 4.11 -4.83
N GLY A 134 -4.06 4.83 -4.32
CA GLY A 134 -4.22 5.81 -3.25
C GLY A 134 -4.57 7.18 -3.83
N HIS A 135 -3.54 7.95 -4.18
CA HIS A 135 -3.66 9.39 -4.49
C HIS A 135 -4.57 9.70 -5.68
N LEU A 136 -4.40 9.02 -6.83
CA LEU A 136 -5.17 9.35 -8.03
C LEU A 136 -6.63 8.89 -7.93
N MET A 137 -6.89 7.77 -7.26
CA MET A 137 -8.26 7.33 -6.99
C MET A 137 -8.97 8.30 -6.03
N ALA A 138 -8.28 8.68 -4.95
CA ALA A 138 -8.70 9.72 -4.02
C ALA A 138 -9.07 11.02 -4.76
N GLU A 139 -8.19 11.53 -5.62
CA GLU A 139 -8.44 12.75 -6.39
C GLU A 139 -9.71 12.66 -7.26
N VAL A 140 -9.96 11.52 -7.90
CA VAL A 140 -11.20 11.30 -8.68
C VAL A 140 -12.43 11.43 -7.81
N ILE A 141 -12.42 10.82 -6.61
CA ILE A 141 -13.51 10.91 -5.64
C ILE A 141 -13.69 12.36 -5.19
N SER A 142 -12.60 13.06 -4.84
CA SER A 142 -12.66 14.47 -4.42
C SER A 142 -13.28 15.37 -5.49
N VAL A 143 -12.80 15.28 -6.75
CA VAL A 143 -13.33 16.11 -7.85
C VAL A 143 -14.78 15.79 -8.14
N ALA A 144 -15.18 14.50 -8.10
CA ALA A 144 -16.56 14.10 -8.30
C ALA A 144 -17.48 14.64 -7.19
N THR A 145 -17.05 14.55 -5.93
CA THR A 145 -17.74 15.09 -4.74
C THR A 145 -17.93 16.60 -4.86
N MET A 146 -16.86 17.36 -5.09
CA MET A 146 -16.91 18.83 -5.19
C MET A 146 -17.79 19.33 -6.34
N ARG A 147 -17.91 18.56 -7.43
CA ARG A 147 -18.70 18.95 -8.60
C ARG A 147 -20.15 18.51 -8.56
N SER A 148 -20.47 17.50 -7.75
CA SER A 148 -21.78 16.83 -7.79
C SER A 148 -22.56 16.93 -6.49
N LEU A 149 -21.89 17.22 -5.36
CA LEU A 149 -22.52 17.34 -4.04
C LEU A 149 -22.44 18.78 -3.54
N PRO A 150 -23.59 19.47 -3.35
CA PRO A 150 -23.63 20.77 -2.70
C PRO A 150 -23.10 20.72 -1.27
N SER A 151 -22.61 21.84 -0.74
CA SER A 151 -22.04 21.94 0.61
C SER A 151 -23.00 21.57 1.76
N LEU A 152 -24.31 21.61 1.51
CA LEU A 152 -25.36 21.20 2.44
C LEU A 152 -25.75 19.72 2.31
N HIS A 153 -25.19 19.01 1.34
CA HIS A 153 -25.54 17.62 1.09
C HIS A 153 -25.02 16.73 2.24
N PRO A 154 -25.83 15.82 2.80
CA PRO A 154 -25.44 15.02 3.97
C PRO A 154 -24.28 14.06 3.72
N ILE A 155 -23.98 13.74 2.46
CA ILE A 155 -22.77 12.98 2.05
C ILE A 155 -21.53 13.89 1.95
N TYR A 156 -21.71 15.18 1.66
CA TYR A 156 -20.61 16.15 1.54
C TYR A 156 -20.08 16.56 2.92
N LYS A 157 -20.98 16.80 3.90
CA LYS A 157 -20.61 17.41 5.17
C LYS A 157 -20.56 16.41 6.32
N VAL A 158 -19.37 15.89 6.60
CA VAL A 158 -19.05 15.22 7.88
C VAL A 158 -17.95 16.04 8.57
N ALA A 159 -18.29 16.71 9.68
CA ALA A 159 -17.34 17.52 10.43
C ALA A 159 -16.27 16.64 11.11
N LEU A 160 -15.09 17.21 11.38
CA LEU A 160 -14.00 16.53 12.05
C LEU A 160 -14.46 15.86 13.35
N GLY A 161 -14.07 14.60 13.56
CA GLY A 161 -14.46 13.82 14.73
C GLY A 161 -15.91 13.32 14.72
N GLN A 162 -16.69 13.60 13.67
CA GLN A 162 -18.01 13.01 13.45
C GLN A 162 -17.92 11.83 12.48
N HIS A 163 -18.71 10.79 12.74
CA HIS A 163 -18.82 9.60 11.90
C HIS A 163 -20.28 9.18 11.83
N GLN A 164 -20.80 8.87 10.63
CA GLN A 164 -22.15 8.32 10.49
C GLN A 164 -22.21 6.83 10.84
N GLU A 165 -21.11 6.10 10.64
CA GLU A 165 -21.01 4.68 10.98
C GLU A 165 -20.31 4.47 12.33
N GLU A 166 -20.74 3.44 13.07
CA GLU A 166 -20.10 3.03 14.33
C GLU A 166 -18.81 2.24 14.07
N TYR A 167 -17.73 2.93 13.68
CA TYR A 167 -16.42 2.31 13.47
C TYR A 167 -15.80 1.73 14.76
N PHE A 168 -16.19 2.27 15.91
CA PHE A 168 -15.63 1.93 17.22
C PHE A 168 -16.68 1.23 18.10
N SER A 169 -16.52 -0.08 18.29
CA SER A 169 -17.44 -0.91 19.08
C SER A 169 -17.03 -1.11 20.54
N GLY A 170 -15.74 -0.99 20.85
CA GLY A 170 -15.20 -1.16 22.20
C GLY A 170 -15.40 0.07 23.12
N PRO A 171 -15.51 -0.13 24.45
CA PRO A 171 -15.72 0.97 25.40
C PRO A 171 -14.53 1.95 25.45
N GLU A 172 -13.29 1.45 25.34
CA GLU A 172 -12.08 2.28 25.35
C GLU A 172 -12.00 3.22 24.12
N PRO A 173 -12.07 2.74 22.86
CA PRO A 173 -12.11 3.62 21.69
C PRO A 173 -13.27 4.62 21.71
N ARG A 174 -14.44 4.23 22.23
CA ARG A 174 -15.59 5.13 22.38
C ARG A 174 -15.33 6.24 23.38
N ALA A 175 -14.66 5.95 24.50
CA ALA A 175 -14.29 6.96 25.47
C ALA A 175 -13.30 7.97 24.89
N VAL A 176 -12.29 7.50 24.14
CA VAL A 176 -11.33 8.38 23.44
C VAL A 176 -12.02 9.25 22.40
N LEU A 177 -12.91 8.68 21.58
CA LEU A 177 -13.68 9.45 20.59
C LEU A 177 -14.55 10.52 21.27
N LYS A 178 -15.23 10.17 22.36
CA LYS A 178 -16.06 11.10 23.12
C LYS A 178 -15.23 12.25 23.68
N GLN A 179 -14.08 11.96 24.28
CA GLN A 179 -13.18 12.99 24.78
C GLN A 179 -12.71 13.91 23.64
N PHE A 180 -12.30 13.34 22.52
CA PHE A 180 -11.89 14.12 21.35
C PHE A 180 -13.01 15.04 20.83
N GLN A 181 -14.26 14.55 20.77
CA GLN A 181 -15.41 15.36 20.38
C GLN A 181 -15.72 16.48 21.37
N GLU A 182 -15.56 16.24 22.67
CA GLU A 182 -15.71 17.27 23.71
C GLU A 182 -14.64 18.36 23.56
N GLU A 183 -13.38 17.98 23.31
CA GLU A 183 -12.29 18.92 23.05
C GLU A 183 -12.53 19.77 21.79
N LEU A 184 -13.03 19.15 20.70
CA LEU A 184 -13.42 19.88 19.49
C LEU A 184 -14.55 20.88 19.76
N ALA A 185 -15.55 20.51 20.57
CA ALA A 185 -16.65 21.40 20.94
C ALA A 185 -16.20 22.59 21.79
N VAL A 186 -15.19 22.41 22.66
CA VAL A 186 -14.57 23.51 23.41
C VAL A 186 -13.85 24.46 22.46
N MET A 187 -12.99 23.93 21.57
CA MET A 187 -12.26 24.75 20.59
C MET A 187 -13.21 25.51 19.64
N ASP A 188 -14.33 24.90 19.24
CA ASP A 188 -15.32 25.56 18.39
C ASP A 188 -15.90 26.81 19.04
N LYS A 189 -16.23 26.73 20.34
CA LYS A 189 -16.70 27.87 21.13
C LYS A 189 -15.63 28.94 21.32
N GLU A 190 -14.38 28.56 21.55
CA GLU A 190 -13.27 29.50 21.68
C GLU A 190 -13.05 30.29 20.38
N VAL A 191 -13.12 29.61 19.24
CA VAL A 191 -13.04 30.26 17.92
C VAL A 191 -14.22 31.20 17.69
N GLU A 192 -15.44 30.79 18.06
CA GLU A 192 -16.63 31.64 17.95
C GLU A 192 -16.52 32.93 18.78
N VAL A 193 -16.11 32.82 20.05
CA VAL A 193 -15.89 33.98 20.93
C VAL A 193 -14.81 34.90 20.36
N ARG A 194 -13.72 34.34 19.84
CA ARG A 194 -12.64 35.12 19.22
C ARG A 194 -13.10 35.83 17.95
N ASN A 195 -13.89 35.16 17.12
CA ASN A 195 -14.39 35.72 15.86
C ASN A 195 -15.40 36.86 16.08
N ALA A 196 -16.15 36.86 17.18
CA ALA A 196 -17.12 37.91 17.50
C ALA A 196 -16.51 39.33 17.61
N GLY A 197 -15.20 39.44 17.87
CA GLY A 197 -14.48 40.71 17.97
C GLY A 197 -13.72 41.15 16.72
N LEU A 198 -13.83 40.42 15.60
CA LEU A 198 -13.07 40.67 14.38
C LEU A 198 -13.96 41.21 13.26
N ASP A 199 -13.48 42.21 12.52
CA ASP A 199 -14.15 42.70 11.31
C ASP A 199 -14.27 41.61 10.22
N LEU A 200 -13.35 40.64 10.23
CA LEU A 200 -13.38 39.47 9.36
C LEU A 200 -13.17 38.18 10.17
N PRO A 201 -14.25 37.40 10.40
CA PRO A 201 -14.17 36.13 11.12
C PRO A 201 -13.24 35.10 10.47
N TYR A 202 -12.47 34.37 11.28
CA TYR A 202 -11.63 33.27 10.82
C TYR A 202 -12.34 31.92 11.01
N GLU A 203 -12.97 31.41 9.97
CA GLU A 203 -13.77 30.17 9.99
C GLU A 203 -13.01 28.91 9.53
N TYR A 204 -11.82 29.08 8.93
CA TYR A 204 -11.13 28.00 8.21
C TYR A 204 -10.71 26.80 9.07
N LEU A 205 -10.32 27.02 10.33
CA LEU A 205 -9.98 25.94 11.29
C LEU A 205 -11.00 25.83 12.41
N ARG A 206 -12.21 26.35 12.22
CA ARG A 206 -13.30 26.12 13.16
C ARG A 206 -13.67 24.63 13.10
N PRO A 207 -13.56 23.84 14.17
CA PRO A 207 -13.77 22.38 14.14
C PRO A 207 -15.05 21.92 13.44
N SER A 208 -16.17 22.64 13.63
CA SER A 208 -17.45 22.35 12.98
C SER A 208 -17.49 22.61 11.46
N MET A 209 -16.49 23.34 10.95
CA MET A 209 -16.29 23.71 9.55
C MET A 209 -15.13 22.95 8.90
N VAL A 210 -14.30 22.27 9.68
CA VAL A 210 -13.25 21.37 9.17
C VAL A 210 -13.89 20.03 8.80
N GLU A 211 -13.76 19.64 7.55
CA GLU A 211 -14.22 18.34 7.07
C GLU A 211 -13.35 17.21 7.66
N ASN A 212 -13.99 16.09 8.01
CA ASN A 212 -13.26 14.90 8.45
C ASN A 212 -12.43 14.39 7.27
N SER A 213 -11.10 14.29 7.42
CA SER A 213 -10.12 14.11 6.31
C SER A 213 -10.30 12.83 5.46
N VAL A 214 -11.27 11.97 5.79
CA VAL A 214 -11.59 10.72 5.07
C VAL A 214 -12.78 10.86 4.10
N THR A 215 -13.21 12.07 3.77
CA THR A 215 -14.14 12.32 2.63
C THR A 215 -13.42 12.26 1.26
N ILE A 216 -12.37 11.45 1.16
CA ILE A 216 -11.60 11.18 -0.05
C ILE A 216 -11.33 9.67 -0.13
#